data_AF-A0A2D6SP54-F1
#
_entry.id   AF-A0A2D6SP54-F1
#
_cell.length_a   1.000
_cell.length_b   1.000
_cell.length_c   1.000
_cell.angle_alpha   90.00
_cell.angle_beta   90.00
_cell.angle_gamma   90.00
#
_symmetry.space_group_name_H-M   'P 1'
#
loop_
_entity.id
_entity.type
_entity.pdbx_description
1 polymer ?
#
loop_
_entity_poly.entity_id
_entity_poly.type
_entity_poly.pdbx_seq_one_letter_code
_entity_poly.pdbx_strand_id
1 'polypeptide(L)'
;MYKKSQGISINTIIIAAIGLAVLVVLFAIFTGRLGGFTKGVQETDTCAQKCASLNMESGNHPTSDTKSCIIGQYIGGSYSDGQFGCCCVAKP
;
A
#
# COMPACT_ATOMS: atom_id res chain seq x y z
N MET A 1 -31.64 38.84 -30.88
CA MET A 1 -31.00 37.89 -29.97
C MET A 1 -29.50 37.87 -30.26
N TYR A 2 -28.69 38.53 -29.44
CA TYR A 2 -27.24 38.58 -29.65
C TYR A 2 -26.59 37.31 -29.10
N LYS A 3 -26.28 36.35 -29.99
CA LYS A 3 -25.34 35.27 -29.66
C LYS A 3 -23.95 35.90 -29.55
N LYS A 4 -23.52 36.25 -28.34
CA LYS A 4 -22.10 36.45 -28.04
C LYS A 4 -21.44 35.09 -28.22
N SER A 5 -20.86 34.87 -29.40
CA SER A 5 -19.87 33.82 -29.58
C SER A 5 -18.81 34.10 -28.51
N GLN A 6 -18.73 33.24 -27.50
CA GLN A 6 -17.66 33.29 -26.52
C GLN A 6 -16.39 32.91 -27.27
N GLY A 7 -15.76 33.91 -27.88
CA GLY A 7 -14.43 33.79 -28.45
C GLY A 7 -13.47 33.60 -27.29
N ILE A 8 -13.36 32.36 -26.81
CA ILE A 8 -12.29 31.98 -25.92
C ILE A 8 -10.99 32.35 -26.63
N SER A 9 -10.20 33.22 -26.01
CA SER A 9 -8.97 33.71 -26.62
C SER A 9 -8.04 32.53 -26.89
N ILE A 10 -7.27 32.60 -27.98
CA ILE A 10 -6.28 31.56 -28.32
C ILE A 10 -5.31 31.34 -27.15
N ASN A 11 -4.93 32.38 -26.43
CA ASN A 11 -4.11 32.26 -25.22
C ASN A 11 -4.76 31.38 -24.14
N THR A 12 -6.07 31.48 -23.94
CA THR A 12 -6.78 30.65 -22.98
C THR A 12 -6.74 29.17 -23.38
N ILE A 13 -6.87 28.88 -24.67
CA ILE A 13 -6.78 27.50 -25.19
C ILE A 13 -5.37 26.94 -24.98
N ILE A 14 -4.34 27.73 -25.26
CA ILE A 14 -2.93 27.34 -25.07
C ILE A 14 -2.65 27.04 -23.59
N ILE A 15 -3.07 27.92 -22.68
CA ILE A 15 -2.86 27.75 -21.24
C ILE A 15 -3.61 26.51 -20.74
N ALA A 16 -4.85 26.29 -21.19
CA ALA A 16 -5.63 25.11 -20.82
C ALA A 16 -4.94 23.80 -21.28
N ALA A 17 -4.39 23.78 -22.50
CA ALA A 17 -3.66 22.63 -23.02
C ALA A 17 -2.38 22.34 -22.23
N ILE A 18 -1.59 23.37 -21.89
CA ILE A 18 -0.37 23.21 -21.08
C ILE A 18 -0.73 22.72 -19.68
N GLY A 19 -1.74 23.32 -19.05
CA GLY A 19 -2.20 22.91 -17.71
C GLY A 19 -2.63 21.45 -17.68
N LEU A 20 -3.39 21.00 -18.70
CA LEU A 20 -3.81 19.61 -18.81
C LEU A 20 -2.63 18.66 -19.03
N ALA A 21 -1.66 19.03 -19.88
CA ALA A 21 -0.47 18.23 -20.12
C ALA A 21 0.35 18.02 -18.83
N VAL A 22 0.56 19.09 -18.05
CA VAL A 22 1.28 19.00 -16.77
C VAL A 22 0.51 18.11 -15.79
N LEU A 23 -0.82 18.25 -15.71
CA LEU A 23 -1.64 17.42 -14.82
C LEU A 23 -1.52 15.93 -15.15
N VAL A 24 -1.55 15.57 -16.44
CA VAL A 24 -1.37 14.18 -16.89
C VAL A 24 0.00 13.63 -16.47
N VAL A 25 1.07 14.40 -16.64
CA VAL A 25 2.43 14.00 -16.24
C VAL A 25 2.52 13.79 -14.73
N LEU A 26 1.97 14.71 -13.94
CA LEU A 26 1.92 14.56 -12.48
C LEU A 26 1.16 13.30 -12.08
N PHE A 27 -0.02 13.07 -12.67
CA PHE A 27 -0.83 11.90 -12.38
C PHE A 27 -0.10 10.60 -12.71
N ALA A 28 0.64 10.55 -13.82
CA ALA A 28 1.44 9.39 -14.21
C ALA A 28 2.58 9.12 -13.21
N ILE A 29 3.30 10.16 -12.76
CA ILE A 29 4.36 10.03 -11.76
C ILE A 29 3.80 9.57 -10.42
N PHE A 30 2.72 10.21 -9.96
CA PHE A 30 2.08 9.85 -8.69
C PHE A 30 1.54 8.42 -8.72
N THR A 31 0.87 8.02 -9.80
CA THR A 31 0.37 6.64 -9.96
C THR A 31 1.52 5.63 -10.03
N GLY A 32 2.59 5.92 -10.76
CA GLY A 32 3.77 5.06 -10.84
C GLY A 32 4.47 4.87 -9.49
N ARG A 33 4.61 5.95 -8.72
CA ARG A 33 5.20 5.90 -7.37
C ARG A 33 4.30 5.18 -6.35
N LEU A 34 2.98 5.41 -6.41
CA LEU A 34 2.02 4.71 -5.56
C LEU A 34 1.97 3.21 -5.86
N GLY A 35 2.04 2.80 -7.13
CA GLY A 35 2.09 1.39 -7.52
C GLY A 35 3.31 0.64 -6.94
N GLY A 36 4.45 1.33 -6.80
CA GLY A 36 5.62 0.78 -6.11
C GLY A 36 5.43 0.70 -4.58
N PHE A 37 4.79 1.70 -3.98
CA PHE A 37 4.50 1.72 -2.54
C PHE A 37 3.55 0.59 -2.13
N THR A 38 2.46 0.36 -2.88
CA THR A 38 1.49 -0.71 -2.56
C THR A 38 2.13 -2.10 -2.61
N LYS A 39 3.08 -2.32 -3.54
CA LYS A 39 3.83 -3.59 -3.64
C LYS A 39 4.77 -3.80 -2.45
N GLY A 40 5.51 -2.76 -2.05
CA GLY A 40 6.38 -2.84 -0.88
C GLY A 40 5.61 -3.07 0.43
N VAL A 41 4.41 -2.48 0.57
CA VAL A 41 3.53 -2.73 1.73
C VAL A 41 3.00 -4.17 1.73
N GLN A 42 2.61 -4.72 0.58
CA GLN A 42 2.22 -6.14 0.47
C GLN A 42 3.35 -7.10 0.82
N GLU A 43 4.59 -6.79 0.45
CA GLU A 43 5.77 -7.57 0.83
C GLU A 43 6.12 -7.44 2.33
N THR A 44 5.47 -6.55 3.09
CA THR A 44 5.72 -6.40 4.54
C THR A 44 4.72 -7.19 5.40
N ASP A 45 3.79 -7.93 4.78
CA ASP A 45 2.79 -8.74 5.48
C ASP A 45 3.22 -10.22 5.61
N THR A 46 4.52 -10.51 5.68
CA THR A 46 4.98 -11.83 6.14
C THR A 46 4.96 -11.90 7.66
N CYS A 47 4.81 -13.11 8.17
CA CYS A 47 4.80 -13.37 9.60
C CYS A 47 6.08 -12.90 10.29
N ALA A 48 7.21 -13.17 9.66
CA ALA A 48 8.54 -12.86 10.17
C ALA A 48 8.77 -11.35 10.27
N GLN A 49 8.34 -10.55 9.28
CA GLN A 49 8.51 -9.09 9.32
C GLN A 49 7.68 -8.43 10.43
N LYS A 50 6.47 -8.94 10.69
CA LYS A 50 5.62 -8.41 11.77
C LYS A 50 6.16 -8.77 13.14
N CYS A 51 6.65 -10.00 13.34
CA CYS A 51 7.34 -10.35 14.58
C CYS A 51 8.63 -9.54 14.76
N ALA A 52 9.40 -9.33 13.68
CA ALA A 52 10.63 -8.53 13.73
C ALA A 52 10.36 -7.07 14.12
N SER A 53 9.22 -6.49 13.70
CA SER A 53 8.80 -5.13 14.12
C SER A 53 8.55 -5.00 15.62
N LEU A 54 8.28 -6.13 16.29
CA LEU A 54 8.08 -6.22 17.74
C LEU A 54 9.34 -6.72 18.48
N ASN A 55 10.48 -6.81 17.79
CA ASN A 55 11.72 -7.42 18.31
C ASN A 55 11.55 -8.90 18.73
N MET A 56 10.69 -9.62 18.02
CA MET A 56 10.40 -11.03 18.25
C MET A 56 10.70 -11.86 16.99
N GLU A 57 10.90 -13.16 17.14
CA GLU A 57 11.06 -14.10 16.01
C GLU A 57 9.76 -14.86 15.74
N SER A 58 9.59 -15.36 14.52
CA SER A 58 8.43 -16.20 14.18
C SER A 58 8.56 -17.57 14.86
N GLY A 59 7.59 -17.89 15.72
CA GLY A 59 7.50 -19.15 16.45
C GLY A 59 6.66 -20.21 15.73
N ASN A 60 6.78 -21.46 16.18
CA ASN A 60 5.97 -22.58 15.69
C ASN A 60 4.56 -22.57 16.31
N HIS A 61 3.54 -22.81 15.50
CA HIS A 61 2.19 -23.14 15.98
C HIS A 61 2.09 -24.67 16.24
N PRO A 62 1.59 -25.10 17.41
CA PRO A 62 1.49 -26.52 17.78
C PRO A 62 0.36 -27.25 17.06
N THR A 63 -0.67 -26.54 16.64
CA THR A 63 -1.90 -27.12 16.11
C THR A 63 -2.36 -26.33 14.89
N SER A 64 -3.12 -26.99 14.01
CA SER A 64 -3.78 -26.37 12.86
C SER A 64 -4.83 -25.31 13.24
N ASP A 65 -5.05 -25.11 14.54
CA ASP A 65 -5.82 -24.00 15.07
C ASP A 65 -4.98 -22.74 15.07
N THR A 66 -5.26 -21.90 14.08
CA THR A 66 -4.71 -20.59 13.75
C THR A 66 -4.75 -19.55 14.87
N LYS A 67 -5.02 -19.90 16.14
CA LYS A 67 -5.12 -18.97 17.28
C LYS A 67 -4.26 -19.35 18.48
N SER A 68 -3.33 -20.30 18.36
CA SER A 68 -2.57 -20.80 19.50
C SER A 68 -1.05 -20.59 19.34
N CYS A 69 -0.45 -19.86 20.27
CA CYS A 69 0.99 -19.63 20.37
C CYS A 69 1.46 -20.18 21.73
N ILE A 70 2.31 -21.22 21.72
CA ILE A 70 2.71 -21.93 22.97
C ILE A 70 3.55 -21.02 23.87
N ILE A 71 4.44 -20.25 23.23
CA ILE A 71 5.42 -19.41 23.90
C ILE A 71 5.41 -18.11 23.10
N GLY A 72 4.92 -17.01 23.67
CA GLY A 72 4.90 -15.71 23.00
C GLY A 72 3.51 -15.16 22.69
N GLN A 73 3.46 -14.21 21.75
CA GLN A 73 2.28 -13.42 21.45
C GLN A 73 1.69 -13.80 20.10
N TYR A 74 0.38 -14.07 20.08
CA TYR A 74 -0.36 -14.29 18.84
C TYR A 74 -0.83 -12.95 18.26
N ILE A 75 -0.56 -12.75 16.98
CA ILE A 75 -0.98 -11.58 16.21
C ILE A 75 -1.94 -12.05 15.13
N GLY A 76 -3.21 -11.66 15.25
CA GLY A 76 -4.20 -11.94 14.22
C GLY A 76 -3.97 -11.09 12.98
N GLY A 77 -4.00 -11.72 11.80
CA GLY A 77 -3.84 -11.06 10.51
C GLY A 77 -3.91 -12.07 9.37
N SER A 78 -4.14 -11.60 8.15
CA SER A 78 -3.96 -12.42 6.94
C SER A 78 -2.56 -12.14 6.40
N TYR A 79 -1.68 -13.12 6.47
CA TYR A 79 -0.29 -12.98 6.03
C TYR A 79 -0.14 -13.53 4.61
N SER A 80 0.83 -12.99 3.87
CA SER A 80 1.12 -13.41 2.48
C SER A 80 1.50 -14.90 2.40
N ASP A 81 1.92 -15.47 3.52
CA ASP A 81 2.33 -16.86 3.72
C ASP A 81 1.14 -17.85 3.76
N GLY A 82 -0.09 -17.34 3.62
CA GLY A 82 -1.32 -18.14 3.68
C GLY A 82 -1.74 -18.53 5.11
N GLN A 83 -1.05 -18.01 6.13
CA GLN A 83 -1.40 -18.22 7.53
C GLN A 83 -2.38 -17.14 8.01
N PHE A 84 -3.46 -17.57 8.68
CA PHE A 84 -4.33 -16.67 9.44
C PHE A 84 -3.74 -16.55 10.84
N GLY A 85 -2.88 -15.56 11.06
CA GLY A 85 -2.27 -15.32 12.36
C GLY A 85 -0.82 -15.76 12.50
N CYS A 86 -0.08 -15.02 13.31
CA CYS A 86 1.34 -15.23 13.56
C CYS A 86 1.65 -15.39 15.03
N CYS A 87 2.51 -16.37 15.34
CA CYS A 87 3.04 -16.57 16.69
C CYS A 87 4.42 -15.92 16.74
N CYS A 88 4.59 -14.92 17.60
CA CYS A 88 5.85 -14.21 17.78
C CYS A 88 6.45 -14.58 19.14
N VAL A 89 7.63 -15.21 19.12
CA VAL A 89 8.39 -15.63 20.31
C VAL A 89 9.48 -14.59 20.63
N ALA A 90 9.80 -14.40 21.91
CA ALA A 90 10.94 -13.57 22.28
C ALA A 90 12.23 -14.17 21.70
N LYS A 91 13.08 -13.31 21.13
CA LYS A 91 14.40 -13.70 20.64
C LYS A 91 15.27 -14.13 21.85
N PRO A 92 16.00 -15.26 21.77
CA PRO A 92 16.90 -15.69 22.85
C PRO A 92 18.07 -14.71 23.05
#